data_AF-A0A381UUN6-F1
#
_entry.id   AF-A0A381UUN6-F1
#
_cell.length_a   1.000
_cell.length_b   1.000
_cell.length_c   1.000
_cell.angle_alpha   90.00
_cell.angle_beta   90.00
_cell.angle_gamma   90.00
#
_symmetry.space_group_name_H-M   'P 1'
#
loop_
_entity.id
_entity.type
_entity.pdbx_description
1 polymer ?
#
loop_
_entity_poly.entity_id
_entity_poly.type
_entity_poly.pdbx_seq_one_letter_code
_entity_poly.pdbx_strand_id
1 'polypeptide(L)'
;MENEKYKIILKIIGVFTALYLFLVGIKGLSIGIKLLGGDFARTVISTTSNSFVALFIGIISTAIFQSSSTTTSLIVGMVSGGALTLSGAIPMIMGANIGTTITNMLVSMGHINRGNEF
;
A
#
# COMPACT_ATOMS: atom_id res chain seq x y z
N MET A 1 -32.04 20.80 -6.96
CA MET A 1 -31.38 20.44 -5.68
C MET A 1 -31.50 18.95 -5.30
N GLU A 2 -32.60 18.25 -5.62
CA GLU A 2 -32.75 16.83 -5.22
C GLU A 2 -31.79 15.86 -5.94
N ASN A 3 -31.51 16.07 -7.23
CA ASN A 3 -30.55 15.24 -7.98
C ASN A 3 -29.10 15.33 -7.46
N GLU A 4 -28.72 16.46 -6.87
CA GLU A 4 -27.40 16.64 -6.23
C GLU A 4 -27.31 15.81 -4.94
N LYS A 5 -28.36 15.86 -4.10
CA LYS A 5 -28.43 15.04 -2.88
C LYS A 5 -28.38 13.54 -3.21
N TYR A 6 -29.09 13.09 -4.25
CA TYR A 6 -29.11 11.69 -4.67
C TYR A 6 -27.72 11.21 -5.13
N LYS A 7 -27.00 12.02 -5.92
CA LYS A 7 -25.61 11.73 -6.33
C LYS A 7 -24.65 11.68 -5.14
N ILE A 8 -24.83 12.55 -4.15
CA ILE A 8 -24.00 12.56 -2.93
C ILE A 8 -24.24 11.28 -2.11
N ILE A 9 -25.50 10.88 -1.90
CA ILE A 9 -25.84 9.65 -1.17
C ILE A 9 -25.27 8.42 -1.88
N LEU A 10 -25.42 8.34 -3.22
CA LEU A 10 -24.82 7.25 -4.01
C LEU A 10 -23.29 7.20 -3.89
N LYS A 11 -22.61 8.35 -3.92
CA LYS A 11 -21.15 8.41 -3.72
C LYS A 11 -20.74 7.92 -2.35
N ILE A 12 -21.46 8.35 -1.30
CA ILE A 12 -21.18 7.90 0.08
C ILE A 12 -21.33 6.39 0.21
N ILE A 13 -22.45 5.84 -0.28
CA ILE A 13 -22.67 4.38 -0.30
C ILE A 13 -21.54 3.68 -1.07
N GLY A 14 -21.16 4.21 -2.25
CA GLY A 14 -20.07 3.68 -3.06
C GLY A 14 -18.73 3.62 -2.32
N VAL A 15 -18.39 4.68 -1.56
CA VAL A 15 -17.17 4.70 -0.73
C VAL A 15 -17.21 3.63 0.36
N PHE A 16 -18.33 3.49 1.07
CA PHE A 16 -18.48 2.46 2.10
C PHE A 16 -18.40 1.04 1.51
N THR A 17 -19.03 0.80 0.36
CA THR A 17 -18.95 -0.49 -0.34
C THR A 17 -17.52 -0.79 -0.81
N ALA A 18 -16.82 0.19 -1.38
CA ALA A 18 -15.43 0.02 -1.80
C ALA A 18 -14.51 -0.27 -0.62
N LEU A 19 -14.69 0.43 0.51
CA LEU A 19 -13.95 0.17 1.74
C LEU A 19 -14.23 -1.23 2.28
N TYR A 20 -15.48 -1.67 2.27
CA TYR A 20 -15.86 -3.02 2.68
C TYR A 20 -15.19 -4.09 1.81
N LEU A 21 -15.27 -3.97 0.48
CA LEU A 21 -14.60 -4.88 -0.45
C LEU A 21 -13.08 -4.91 -0.27
N PHE A 22 -12.48 -3.75 -0.02
CA PHE A 22 -11.06 -3.62 0.26
C PHE A 22 -10.65 -4.41 1.52
N LEU A 23 -11.39 -4.23 2.63
CA LEU A 23 -11.13 -4.96 3.88
C LEU A 23 -11.35 -6.48 3.73
N VAL A 24 -12.37 -6.89 2.97
CA VAL A 24 -12.60 -8.31 2.64
C VAL A 24 -11.42 -8.87 1.83
N GLY A 25 -10.90 -8.13 0.86
CA GLY A 25 -9.72 -8.53 0.08
C GLY A 25 -8.49 -8.73 0.96
N ILE A 26 -8.23 -7.83 1.90
CA ILE A 26 -7.14 -7.96 2.89
C ILE A 26 -7.31 -9.21 3.76
N LYS A 27 -8.54 -9.46 4.24
CA LYS A 27 -8.84 -10.66 5.03
C LYS A 27 -8.60 -11.93 4.21
N GLY A 28 -8.99 -11.91 2.94
CA GLY A 28 -8.71 -12.99 1.98
C GLY A 28 -7.22 -13.22 1.77
N LEU A 29 -6.43 -12.16 1.63
CA LEU A 29 -4.96 -12.25 1.51
C LEU A 29 -4.33 -12.90 2.75
N SER A 30 -4.74 -12.49 3.96
CA SER A 30 -4.28 -13.10 5.22
C SER A 30 -4.62 -14.59 5.31
N ILE A 31 -5.85 -14.96 4.94
CA ILE A 31 -6.28 -16.36 4.91
C ILE A 31 -5.46 -17.14 3.87
N GLY A 32 -5.25 -16.57 2.67
CA GLY A 32 -4.43 -17.17 1.62
C GLY A 32 -3.02 -17.46 2.09
N ILE A 33 -2.33 -16.48 2.69
CA ILE A 33 -0.97 -16.65 3.24
C ILE A 33 -0.94 -17.76 4.30
N LYS A 34 -1.98 -17.87 5.14
CA LYS A 34 -2.11 -18.95 6.13
C LYS A 34 -2.37 -20.31 5.47
N LEU A 35 -3.15 -20.35 4.38
CA LEU A 35 -3.48 -21.56 3.64
C LEU A 35 -2.30 -22.11 2.84
N LEU A 36 -1.42 -21.23 2.34
CA LEU A 36 -0.18 -21.62 1.65
C LEU A 36 0.86 -22.28 2.59
N GLY A 37 0.59 -22.32 3.90
CA GLY A 37 1.35 -23.06 4.90
C GLY A 37 1.93 -22.16 5.99
N GLY A 38 2.04 -22.69 7.22
CA GLY A 38 2.64 -21.99 8.36
C GLY A 38 4.09 -21.57 8.12
N ASP A 39 4.82 -22.33 7.29
CA ASP A 39 6.20 -22.03 6.91
C ASP A 39 6.32 -20.84 5.95
N PHE A 40 5.38 -20.67 5.02
CA PHE A 40 5.33 -19.50 4.16
C PHE A 40 5.01 -18.24 4.96
N ALA A 41 4.04 -18.31 5.87
CA ALA A 41 3.72 -17.22 6.79
C ALA A 41 4.92 -16.86 7.70
N ARG A 42 5.64 -17.85 8.23
CA ARG A 42 6.89 -17.64 8.99
C ARG A 42 7.99 -17.02 8.15
N THR A 43 8.13 -17.44 6.91
CA THR A 43 9.14 -16.90 5.99
C THR A 43 8.85 -15.43 5.70
N VAL A 44 7.61 -15.07 5.36
CA VAL A 44 7.20 -13.68 5.15
C VAL A 44 7.45 -12.81 6.39
N ILE A 45 7.06 -13.31 7.57
CA ILE A 45 7.27 -12.59 8.84
C ILE A 45 8.77 -12.44 9.17
N SER A 46 9.58 -13.47 8.97
CA SER A 46 11.02 -13.44 9.27
C SER A 46 11.77 -12.53 8.29
N THR A 47 11.42 -12.54 7.01
CA THR A 47 12.00 -11.67 5.98
C THR A 47 11.65 -10.21 6.25
N THR A 48 10.42 -9.95 6.74
CA THR A 48 9.99 -8.60 7.13
C THR A 48 10.52 -8.18 8.51
N SER A 49 11.16 -9.08 9.26
CA SER A 49 11.82 -8.73 10.53
C SER A 49 13.11 -7.94 10.30
N ASN A 50 13.73 -8.05 9.12
CA ASN A 50 14.84 -7.19 8.74
C ASN A 50 14.29 -5.84 8.24
N SER A 51 14.54 -4.78 9.00
CA SER A 51 14.06 -3.42 8.70
C SER A 51 14.47 -2.91 7.32
N PHE A 52 15.65 -3.29 6.81
CA PHE A 52 16.07 -2.89 5.46
C PHE A 52 15.27 -3.58 4.37
N VAL A 53 14.99 -4.88 4.52
CA VAL A 53 14.19 -5.63 3.56
C VAL A 53 12.74 -5.15 3.56
N ALA A 54 12.17 -4.95 4.75
CA ALA A 54 10.83 -4.38 4.90
C ALA A 54 10.72 -2.98 4.26
N LEU A 55 11.74 -2.14 4.42
CA LEU A 55 11.82 -0.83 3.78
C LEU A 55 11.85 -0.92 2.25
N PHE A 56 12.68 -1.80 1.68
CA PHE A 56 12.71 -2.00 0.23
C PHE A 56 11.39 -2.54 -0.33
N ILE A 57 10.73 -3.45 0.38
CA ILE A 57 9.39 -3.92 0.00
C ILE A 57 8.41 -2.74 -0.05
N GLY A 58 8.45 -1.84 0.92
CA GLY A 58 7.64 -0.62 0.93
C GLY A 58 7.91 0.29 -0.26
N ILE A 59 9.18 0.53 -0.59
CA ILE A 59 9.61 1.34 -1.73
C ILE A 59 9.07 0.78 -3.05
N ILE A 60 9.29 -0.52 -3.29
CA ILE A 60 8.86 -1.19 -4.53
C ILE A 60 7.34 -1.23 -4.62
N SER A 61 6.66 -1.53 -3.50
CA SER A 61 5.20 -1.58 -3.46
C SER A 61 4.60 -0.22 -3.82
N THR A 62 5.13 0.89 -3.27
CA THR A 62 4.69 2.23 -3.68
C THR A 62 5.08 2.60 -5.10
N ALA A 63 6.23 2.15 -5.61
CA ALA A 63 6.57 2.38 -7.02
C ALA A 63 5.56 1.68 -7.97
N ILE A 64 5.09 0.48 -7.62
CA ILE A 64 4.08 -0.27 -8.38
C ILE A 64 2.71 0.39 -8.29
N PHE A 65 2.25 0.70 -7.07
CA PHE A 65 0.92 1.28 -6.85
C PHE A 65 0.86 2.80 -7.11
N GLN A 66 2.01 3.46 -7.26
CA GLN A 66 2.21 4.91 -7.41
C GLN A 66 1.54 5.79 -6.33
N SER A 67 0.97 5.17 -5.30
CA SER A 67 0.21 5.81 -4.24
C SER A 67 0.70 5.26 -2.91
N SER A 68 1.40 6.10 -2.16
CA SER A 68 1.88 5.77 -0.82
C SER A 68 0.71 5.59 0.17
N SER A 69 -0.40 6.32 -0.03
CA SER A 69 -1.64 6.15 0.75
C SER A 69 -2.28 4.78 0.53
N THR A 70 -2.32 4.31 -0.71
CA THR A 70 -2.83 2.96 -1.04
C THR A 70 -1.94 1.88 -0.46
N THR A 71 -0.61 2.04 -0.61
CA THR A 71 0.38 1.11 -0.08
C THR A 71 0.30 1.00 1.44
N THR A 72 0.24 2.13 2.13
CA THR A 72 0.13 2.18 3.61
C THR A 72 -1.16 1.52 4.10
N SER A 73 -2.28 1.77 3.42
CA SER A 73 -3.57 1.15 3.77
C SER A 73 -3.54 -0.38 3.64
N LEU A 74 -2.85 -0.90 2.60
CA LEU A 74 -2.63 -2.33 2.43
C LEU A 74 -1.77 -2.93 3.55
N ILE A 75 -0.66 -2.26 3.90
CA ILE A 75 0.24 -2.70 4.97
C ILE A 75 -0.50 -2.77 6.31
N VAL A 76 -1.26 -1.72 6.66
CA VAL A 76 -2.09 -1.69 7.88
C VAL A 76 -3.12 -2.81 7.86
N GLY A 77 -3.73 -3.07 6.70
CA GLY A 77 -4.60 -4.21 6.50
C GLY A 77 -3.94 -5.56 6.78
N MET A 78 -2.73 -5.77 6.25
CA MET A 78 -1.97 -7.01 6.45
C MET A 78 -1.57 -7.21 7.92
N VAL A 79 -1.29 -6.14 8.65
CA VAL A 79 -1.07 -6.18 10.11
C VAL A 79 -2.35 -6.60 10.84
N SER A 80 -3.50 -6.01 10.48
CA SER A 80 -4.80 -6.37 11.06
C SER A 80 -5.17 -7.84 10.80
N GLY A 81 -4.82 -8.38 9.63
CA GLY A 81 -4.99 -9.78 9.30
C GLY A 81 -4.00 -10.73 10.00
N GLY A 82 -2.98 -10.20 10.69
CA GLY A 82 -1.91 -10.99 11.30
C GLY A 82 -0.93 -11.62 10.31
N ALA A 83 -0.91 -11.13 9.06
CA ALA A 83 0.05 -11.56 8.05
C ALA A 83 1.40 -10.83 8.18
N LEU A 84 1.40 -9.64 8.79
CA LEU A 84 2.58 -8.83 9.05
C LEU A 84 2.63 -8.43 10.54
N THR A 85 3.83 -8.34 11.11
CA THR A 85 4.02 -7.81 12.47
C THR A 85 4.10 -6.28 12.43
N LEU A 86 3.72 -5.63 13.53
CA LEU A 86 3.82 -4.16 13.64
C LEU A 86 5.27 -3.68 13.45
N SER A 87 6.25 -4.39 14.02
CA SER A 87 7.67 -4.07 13.87
C SER A 87 8.16 -4.16 12.42
N GLY A 88 7.60 -5.08 11.62
CA GLY A 88 7.89 -5.16 10.18
C GLY A 88 7.12 -4.14 9.34
N ALA A 89 5.96 -3.67 9.81
CA ALA A 89 5.16 -2.66 9.13
C ALA A 89 5.80 -1.27 9.16
N ILE A 90 6.45 -0.90 10.26
CA ILE A 90 7.02 0.44 10.44
C ILE A 90 8.06 0.77 9.34
N PRO A 91 9.09 -0.07 9.10
CA PRO A 91 10.05 0.19 8.02
C PRO A 91 9.40 0.15 6.64
N MET A 92 8.37 -0.67 6.44
CA MET A 92 7.66 -0.76 5.17
C MET A 92 6.85 0.52 4.86
N ILE A 93 6.22 1.12 5.87
CA ILE A 93 5.54 2.42 5.73
C ILE A 93 6.55 3.54 5.47
N MET A 94 7.70 3.51 6.14
CA MET A 94 8.80 4.44 5.83
C MET A 94 9.27 4.29 4.38
N GLY A 95 9.43 3.05 3.91
CA GLY A 95 9.74 2.74 2.52
C GLY A 95 8.67 3.24 1.54
N ALA A 96 7.39 3.09 1.87
CA ALA A 96 6.30 3.59 1.04
C ALA A 96 6.38 5.11 0.83
N ASN A 97 6.68 5.87 1.88
CA ASN A 97 6.87 7.32 1.78
C ASN A 97 8.07 7.69 0.89
N ILE A 98 9.19 6.96 1.02
CA ILE A 98 10.37 7.12 0.16
C ILE A 98 10.04 6.75 -1.30
N GLY A 99 9.24 5.71 -1.54
CA GLY A 99 8.87 5.27 -2.88
C GLY A 99 8.20 6.38 -3.70
N THR A 100 7.35 7.21 -3.07
CA THR A 100 6.70 8.35 -3.72
C THR A 100 7.68 9.40 -4.26
N THR A 101 8.88 9.53 -3.68
CA THR A 101 9.88 10.51 -4.14
C THR A 101 10.68 10.01 -5.33
N ILE A 102 10.78 8.69 -5.54
CA ILE A 102 11.54 8.09 -6.64
C ILE A 102 10.95 8.48 -7.99
N THR A 103 9.62 8.47 -8.14
CA THR A 103 8.96 8.90 -9.39
C THR A 103 9.28 10.36 -9.70
N ASN A 104 9.19 11.24 -8.71
CA ASN A 104 9.53 12.66 -8.88
C ASN A 104 11.02 12.87 -9.17
N MET A 105 11.90 12.06 -8.58
CA MET A 105 13.34 12.10 -8.84
C MET A 105 13.66 11.69 -10.28
N LEU A 106 13.03 10.61 -10.77
CA LEU A 106 13.18 10.16 -12.16
C LEU A 106 12.65 11.21 -13.16
N VAL A 107 11.48 11.78 -12.89
CA VAL A 107 10.90 12.85 -13.73
C VAL A 107 11.81 14.08 -13.72
N SER A 108 12.29 14.51 -12.56
CA SER A 108 13.21 15.64 -12.43
C SER A 108 14.50 15.40 -13.20
N MET A 109 15.13 14.22 -13.06
CA MET A 109 16.33 13.85 -13.81
C MET A 109 16.12 13.87 -15.33
N GLY A 110 14.95 13.46 -15.81
CA GLY A 110 14.59 13.57 -17.23
C GLY A 110 14.46 15.03 -17.73
N HIS A 111 14.08 15.96 -16.85
CA HIS A 111 13.95 17.38 -17.19
C HIS A 111 15.27 18.16 -17.11
N ILE A 112 16.32 17.64 -16.46
CA ILE A 112 17.65 18.29 -16.40
C ILE A 112 18.22 18.53 -17.81
N ASN A 113 17.84 17.72 -18.80
CA ASN A 113 18.31 17.86 -20.19
C ASN A 113 17.42 18.77 -21.07
N ARG A 114 16.30 19.29 -20.54
CA ARG A 114 15.35 20.20 -21.22
C ARG A 114 15.31 21.54 -20.51
N GLY A 115 16.42 22.28 -20.54
CA GLY A 115 16.59 23.56 -19.81
C GLY A 115 15.69 24.73 -20.24
N ASN A 116 14.71 24.53 -21.13
CA ASN A 116 13.94 25.62 -21.77
C ASN A 116 12.41 25.44 -21.73
N GLU A 117 11.88 24.54 -20.90
CA GLU A 117 10.43 24.38 -20.72
C GLU A 117 10.00 24.77 -19.30
N PHE A 118 10.26 26.02 -18.92
CA PHE A 118 9.53 26.78 -17.90
C PHE A 118 9.53 28.26 -18.27
#